data_AF-A0A6B2S984-F1
#
_entry.id   AF-A0A6B2S984-F1
#
_cell.length_a   1.000
_cell.length_b   1.000
_cell.length_c   1.000
_cell.angle_alpha   90.00
_cell.angle_beta   90.00
_cell.angle_gamma   90.00
#
_symmetry.space_group_name_H-M   'P 1'
#
loop_
_entity.id
_entity.type
_entity.pdbx_description
1 polymer ?
#
loop_
_entity_poly.entity_id
_entity_poly.type
_entity_poly.pdbx_seq_one_letter_code
_entity_poly.pdbx_strand_id
1 'polypeptide(L)'
;MWYAQNPARRTHQLAGDAGVLLWTALWATAAVVAYRLACLLALPRALERHSAPLPLVGGRVDNAMRRIAGFVDAMDPVTVRTAVAVGAVALFVVPVGLVLSAWLPRRLRWIRQAGAARDLAASDDG
;
A
#
# COMPACT_ATOMS: atom_id res chain seq x y z
N MET A 1 12.31 -25.92 34.32
CA MET A 1 11.33 -25.12 33.54
C MET A 1 11.89 -23.72 33.22
N TRP A 2 12.99 -23.63 32.45
CA TRP A 2 13.79 -22.39 32.27
C TRP A 2 14.01 -22.04 30.77
N TYR A 3 13.04 -22.34 29.92
CA TYR A 3 12.95 -21.81 28.54
C TYR A 3 11.68 -20.99 28.32
N ALA A 4 10.90 -20.80 29.38
CA ALA A 4 9.68 -20.03 29.37
C ALA A 4 10.05 -18.56 29.20
N GLN A 5 9.62 -17.99 28.07
CA GLN A 5 9.59 -16.56 27.79
C GLN A 5 10.97 -15.97 27.53
N ASN A 6 11.40 -16.00 26.26
CA ASN A 6 12.43 -15.09 25.78
C ASN A 6 11.73 -13.77 25.36
N PRO A 7 11.62 -12.76 26.25
CA PRO A 7 10.81 -11.55 26.01
C PRO A 7 11.28 -10.78 24.77
N ALA A 8 12.58 -10.87 24.45
CA ALA A 8 13.19 -10.26 23.28
C ALA A 8 12.62 -10.81 21.94
N ARG A 9 12.13 -12.07 21.91
CA ARG A 9 11.49 -12.61 20.70
C ARG A 9 10.04 -12.14 20.54
N ARG A 10 9.32 -11.92 21.65
CA ARG A 10 7.94 -11.40 21.63
C ARG A 10 7.89 -9.95 21.16
N THR A 11 8.80 -9.10 21.62
CA THR A 11 8.85 -7.69 21.21
C THR A 11 9.17 -7.55 19.73
N HIS A 12 10.09 -8.34 19.18
CA HIS A 12 10.39 -8.32 17.75
C HIS A 12 9.24 -8.84 16.88
N GLN A 13 8.45 -9.79 17.37
CA GLN A 13 7.25 -10.25 16.66
C GLN A 13 6.17 -9.18 16.64
N LEU A 14 5.87 -8.57 17.80
CA LEU A 14 4.90 -7.47 17.87
C LEU A 14 5.32 -6.27 17.02
N ALA A 15 6.61 -5.93 17.03
CA ALA A 15 7.14 -4.85 16.19
C ALA A 15 7.02 -5.16 14.70
N GLY A 16 7.26 -6.42 14.29
CA GLY A 16 7.09 -6.85 12.91
C GLY A 16 5.63 -6.79 12.45
N ASP A 17 4.72 -7.33 13.25
CA ASP A 17 3.28 -7.33 12.96
C ASP A 17 2.73 -5.89 12.94
N ALA A 18 3.11 -5.06 13.92
CA ALA A 18 2.77 -3.64 13.95
C ALA A 18 3.32 -2.87 12.75
N GLY A 19 4.56 -3.16 12.33
CA GLY A 19 5.16 -2.54 11.13
C GLY A 19 4.38 -2.85 9.86
N VAL A 20 3.96 -4.11 9.67
CA VAL A 20 3.11 -4.50 8.53
C VAL A 20 1.75 -3.82 8.59
N LEU A 21 1.14 -3.72 9.77
CA LEU A 21 -0.14 -3.03 9.95
C LEU A 21 -0.03 -1.53 9.64
N LEU A 22 1.00 -0.86 10.18
CA LEU A 22 1.25 0.56 9.92
C LEU A 22 1.53 0.81 8.43
N TRP A 23 2.33 -0.05 7.80
CA TRP A 23 2.59 0.02 6.36
C TRP A 23 1.30 -0.13 5.54
N THR A 24 0.48 -1.12 5.90
CA THR A 24 -0.81 -1.36 5.23
C THR A 24 -1.76 -0.18 5.40
N ALA A 25 -1.86 0.37 6.62
CA ALA A 25 -2.70 1.52 6.93
C ALA A 25 -2.23 2.78 6.17
N LEU A 26 -0.91 3.00 6.09
CA LEU A 26 -0.32 4.09 5.33
C LEU A 26 -0.73 4.04 3.86
N TRP A 27 -0.52 2.90 3.20
CA TRP A 27 -0.84 2.74 1.78
C TRP A 27 -2.34 2.70 1.49
N ALA A 28 -3.16 2.16 2.40
CA ALA A 28 -4.61 2.25 2.30
C ALA A 28 -5.08 3.71 2.35
N THR A 29 -4.54 4.49 3.28
CA THR A 29 -4.86 5.91 3.42
C THR A 29 -4.42 6.68 2.17
N ALA A 30 -3.20 6.45 1.68
CA ALA A 30 -2.69 7.07 0.46
C ALA A 30 -3.57 6.76 -0.77
N ALA A 31 -3.97 5.50 -0.96
CA ALA A 31 -4.86 5.09 -2.04
C ALA A 31 -6.25 5.75 -1.96
N VAL A 32 -6.85 5.81 -0.77
CA VAL A 32 -8.15 6.46 -0.57
C VAL A 32 -8.07 7.96 -0.82
N VAL A 33 -7.02 8.62 -0.31
CA VAL A 33 -6.80 10.06 -0.55
C VAL A 33 -6.60 10.33 -2.04
N ALA A 34 -5.75 9.56 -2.72
CA ALA A 34 -5.51 9.69 -4.15
C ALA A 34 -6.81 9.52 -4.98
N TYR A 35 -7.60 8.49 -4.66
CA TYR A 35 -8.88 8.24 -5.32
C TYR A 35 -9.86 9.40 -5.12
N ARG A 36 -10.01 9.89 -3.88
CA ARG A 36 -10.90 11.00 -3.55
C ARG A 36 -10.48 12.29 -4.27
N LEU A 37 -9.18 12.61 -4.25
CA LEU A 37 -8.64 13.77 -4.96
C LEU A 37 -8.89 13.66 -6.48
N ALA A 38 -8.67 12.48 -7.07
CA ALA A 38 -8.94 12.26 -8.48
C ALA A 38 -10.44 12.41 -8.82
N CYS A 39 -11.34 11.90 -7.98
CA CYS A 39 -12.78 12.10 -8.15
C CYS A 39 -13.21 13.57 -8.00
N LEU A 40 -12.56 14.33 -7.10
CA LEU A 40 -12.83 15.76 -6.92
C LEU A 40 -12.36 16.58 -8.12
N LEU A 41 -11.20 16.23 -8.70
CA LEU A 41 -10.67 16.87 -9.92
C LEU A 41 -11.50 16.52 -11.16
N ALA A 42 -12.05 15.31 -11.22
CA ALA A 42 -12.97 14.88 -12.28
C ALA A 42 -14.35 15.57 -12.19
N LEU A 43 -14.69 16.23 -11.07
CA LEU A 43 -15.85 17.11 -10.99
C LEU A 43 -15.44 18.54 -11.40
N PRO A 44 -15.94 19.08 -12.52
CA PRO A 44 -15.45 20.35 -13.08
C PRO A 44 -15.56 21.57 -12.15
N ARG A 45 -16.39 21.49 -11.09
CA ARG A 45 -16.72 22.62 -10.20
C ARG A 45 -15.58 23.09 -9.28
N ALA A 46 -14.52 22.31 -9.09
CA ALA A 46 -13.41 22.67 -8.18
C ALA A 46 -12.27 23.44 -8.89
N LEU A 47 -12.03 23.15 -10.18
CA LEU A 47 -10.94 23.74 -10.97
C LEU A 47 -11.25 25.16 -11.46
N GLU A 48 -12.52 25.48 -11.73
CA GLU A 48 -12.93 26.83 -12.17
C GLU A 48 -12.64 27.93 -11.12
N ARG A 49 -12.63 27.59 -9.82
CA ARG A 49 -12.44 28.59 -8.74
C ARG A 49 -10.99 28.93 -8.42
N HIS A 50 -10.02 28.10 -8.82
CA HIS A 50 -8.63 28.21 -8.35
C HIS A 50 -7.59 28.18 -9.48
N SER A 51 -7.98 28.47 -10.71
CA SER A 51 -7.06 28.59 -11.84
C SER A 51 -6.23 29.88 -11.74
N ALA A 52 -5.33 29.95 -10.77
CA ALA A 52 -4.25 30.93 -10.74
C ALA A 52 -3.05 30.33 -11.49
N PRO A 53 -2.49 31.02 -12.50
CA PRO A 53 -1.31 30.54 -13.22
C PRO A 53 -0.12 30.47 -12.26
N LEU A 54 0.54 29.29 -12.17
CA LEU A 54 1.72 29.06 -11.33
C LEU A 54 2.99 29.51 -12.08
N PRO A 55 3.63 30.63 -11.72
CA PRO A 55 4.67 31.26 -12.53
C PRO A 55 6.08 30.66 -12.40
N LEU A 56 6.28 29.62 -11.56
CA LEU A 56 7.62 29.21 -11.11
C LEU A 56 8.16 27.91 -11.74
N VAL A 57 7.33 27.11 -12.42
CA VAL A 57 7.71 25.79 -12.96
C VAL A 57 7.46 25.78 -14.47
N GLY A 58 8.45 26.26 -15.23
CA GLY A 58 8.37 26.65 -16.63
C GLY A 58 7.64 25.69 -17.59
N GLY A 59 7.12 26.29 -18.67
CA GLY A 59 6.12 25.76 -19.59
C GLY A 59 6.28 24.34 -20.16
N ARG A 60 7.38 23.62 -19.90
CA ARG A 60 7.48 22.16 -20.15
C ARG A 60 6.53 21.37 -19.25
N VAL A 61 6.40 21.72 -17.97
CA VAL A 61 5.45 21.06 -17.06
C VAL A 61 4.02 21.40 -17.44
N ASP A 62 3.74 22.65 -17.79
CA ASP A 62 2.41 23.06 -18.29
C ASP A 62 2.03 22.34 -19.58
N ASN A 63 3.00 22.10 -20.47
CA ASN A 63 2.74 21.40 -21.73
C ASN A 63 2.53 19.90 -21.48
N ALA A 64 3.28 19.30 -20.55
CA ALA A 64 3.06 17.91 -20.12
C ALA A 64 1.68 17.75 -19.46
N MET A 65 1.28 18.66 -18.57
CA MET A 65 -0.04 18.64 -17.95
C MET A 65 -1.16 18.86 -18.95
N ARG A 66 -1.00 19.80 -19.90
CA ARG A 66 -1.99 19.97 -20.98
C ARG A 66 -2.13 18.73 -21.86
N ARG A 67 -1.03 18.02 -22.16
CA ARG A 67 -1.10 16.75 -22.90
C ARG A 67 -1.86 15.68 -22.11
N ILE A 68 -1.60 15.57 -20.81
CA ILE A 68 -2.30 14.61 -19.94
C ILE A 68 -3.79 14.98 -19.84
N ALA A 69 -4.12 16.26 -19.64
CA ALA A 69 -5.49 16.74 -19.59
C ALA A 69 -6.23 16.46 -20.89
N GLY A 70 -5.64 16.80 -22.05
CA GLY A 70 -6.25 16.51 -23.36
C GLY A 70 -6.42 15.01 -23.63
N PHE A 71 -5.53 14.17 -23.12
CA PHE A 71 -5.67 12.71 -23.20
C PHE A 71 -6.82 12.19 -22.33
N VAL A 72 -7.01 12.74 -21.14
CA VAL A 72 -8.13 12.39 -20.23
C VAL A 72 -9.46 12.91 -20.77
N ASP A 73 -9.50 14.12 -21.34
CA ASP A 73 -10.71 14.69 -21.96
C ASP A 73 -11.16 13.90 -23.19
N ALA A 74 -10.24 13.24 -23.89
CA ALA A 74 -10.55 12.35 -25.01
C ALA A 74 -11.13 10.99 -24.57
N MET A 75 -11.07 10.65 -23.28
CA MET A 75 -11.62 9.40 -22.76
C MET A 75 -13.08 9.57 -22.32
N ASP A 76 -13.87 8.53 -22.53
CA ASP A 76 -15.22 8.48 -21.96
C ASP A 76 -15.18 8.56 -20.40
N PRO A 77 -16.10 9.29 -19.75
CA PRO A 77 -16.10 9.46 -18.29
C PRO A 77 -16.12 8.14 -17.49
N VAL A 78 -16.71 7.07 -18.03
CA VAL A 78 -16.71 5.74 -17.40
C VAL A 78 -15.30 5.14 -17.42
N THR A 79 -14.58 5.32 -18.52
CA THR A 79 -13.20 4.85 -18.67
C THR A 79 -12.27 5.58 -17.70
N VAL A 80 -12.39 6.90 -17.58
CA VAL A 80 -11.61 7.71 -16.63
C VAL A 80 -11.86 7.25 -15.20
N ARG A 81 -13.14 7.07 -14.81
CA ARG A 81 -13.49 6.60 -13.46
C ARG A 81 -12.91 5.22 -13.17
N THR A 82 -12.99 4.30 -14.13
CA THR A 82 -12.43 2.95 -14.00
C THR A 82 -10.91 2.99 -13.86
N ALA A 83 -10.22 3.79 -14.69
CA ALA A 83 -8.77 3.95 -14.63
C ALA A 83 -8.31 4.52 -13.28
N VAL A 84 -9.01 5.53 -12.76
CA VAL A 84 -8.75 6.11 -11.43
C VAL A 84 -8.95 5.07 -10.32
N ALA A 85 -10.02 4.27 -10.38
CA ALA A 85 -10.27 3.21 -9.42
C ALA A 85 -9.17 2.13 -9.45
N VAL A 86 -8.82 1.64 -10.65
CA VAL A 86 -7.77 0.63 -10.85
C VAL A 86 -6.41 1.17 -10.39
N GLY A 87 -6.10 2.43 -10.70
CA GLY A 87 -4.87 3.08 -10.25
C GLY A 87 -4.77 3.16 -8.73
N ALA A 88 -5.86 3.53 -8.04
CA ALA A 88 -5.89 3.57 -6.58
C ALA A 88 -5.73 2.16 -5.96
N VAL A 89 -6.37 1.14 -6.55
CA VAL A 89 -6.21 -0.26 -6.13
C VAL A 89 -4.76 -0.71 -6.32
N ALA A 90 -4.16 -0.44 -7.49
CA ALA A 90 -2.77 -0.78 -7.75
C ALA A 90 -1.80 -0.10 -6.78
N LEU A 91 -2.04 1.18 -6.45
CA LEU A 91 -1.26 1.94 -5.47
C LEU A 91 -1.27 1.31 -4.07
N PHE A 92 -2.35 0.62 -3.70
CA PHE A 92 -2.43 -0.14 -2.46
C PHE A 92 -1.82 -1.55 -2.59
N VAL A 93 -2.22 -2.29 -3.61
CA VAL A 93 -1.91 -3.72 -3.77
C VAL A 93 -0.41 -3.95 -4.00
N VAL A 94 0.25 -3.10 -4.79
CA VAL A 94 1.68 -3.27 -5.10
C VAL A 94 2.56 -3.21 -3.84
N PRO A 95 2.56 -2.11 -3.05
CA PRO A 95 3.44 -2.01 -1.88
C PRO A 95 3.06 -2.99 -0.76
N VAL A 96 1.77 -3.25 -0.56
CA VAL A 96 1.30 -4.18 0.49
C VAL A 96 1.56 -5.63 0.08
N GLY A 97 1.27 -5.97 -1.17
CA GLY A 97 1.53 -7.29 -1.74
C GLY A 97 3.02 -7.66 -1.68
N LEU A 98 3.92 -6.72 -1.96
CA LEU A 98 5.37 -6.94 -1.83
C LEU A 98 5.79 -7.25 -0.39
N VAL A 99 5.35 -6.44 0.58
CA VAL A 99 5.68 -6.67 2.00
C VAL A 99 5.10 -7.99 2.50
N LEU A 100 3.83 -8.27 2.19
CA LEU A 100 3.19 -9.53 2.57
C LEU A 100 3.89 -10.73 1.93
N SER A 101 4.27 -10.64 0.65
CA SER A 101 4.98 -11.71 -0.06
C SER A 101 6.35 -12.00 0.55
N ALA A 102 7.06 -11.00 1.05
CA ALA A 102 8.33 -11.20 1.75
C ALA A 102 8.13 -11.71 3.19
N TRP A 103 7.08 -11.25 3.87
CA TRP A 103 6.86 -11.50 5.30
C TRP A 103 6.18 -12.85 5.58
N LEU A 104 5.15 -13.23 4.81
CA LEU A 104 4.39 -14.47 5.02
C LEU A 104 5.26 -15.73 4.98
N PRO A 105 6.12 -15.95 3.96
CA PRO A 105 6.90 -17.18 3.83
C PRO A 105 7.89 -17.34 4.98
N ARG A 106 8.50 -16.23 5.41
CA ARG A 106 9.43 -16.22 6.54
C ARG A 106 8.74 -16.63 7.83
N ARG A 107 7.50 -16.16 8.05
CA ARG A 107 6.70 -16.53 9.23
C ARG A 107 6.21 -17.98 9.17
N LEU A 108 5.74 -18.43 8.02
CA LEU A 108 5.32 -19.83 7.81
C LEU A 108 6.48 -20.81 8.03
N ARG A 109 7.69 -20.48 7.56
CA ARG A 109 8.89 -21.29 7.81
C ARG A 109 9.20 -21.43 9.30
N TRP A 110 9.13 -20.34 10.06
CA TRP A 110 9.36 -20.38 11.51
C TRP A 110 8.33 -21.26 12.24
N ILE A 111 7.04 -21.16 11.87
CA ILE A 111 5.99 -21.99 12.47
C ILE A 111 6.23 -23.47 12.16
N ARG A 112 6.57 -23.80 10.91
CA ARG A 112 6.90 -25.18 10.52
C ARG A 112 8.11 -25.73 11.28
N GLN A 113 9.17 -24.93 11.43
CA GLN A 113 10.36 -25.32 12.18
C GLN A 113 10.08 -25.53 13.67
N ALA A 114 9.24 -24.68 14.27
CA ALA A 114 8.84 -24.82 15.67
C ALA A 114 7.94 -26.05 15.91
N GLY A 115 7.10 -26.43 14.94
CA GLY A 115 6.31 -27.66 15.00
C GLY A 115 7.20 -28.91 15.00
N ALA A 116 8.11 -29.02 14.03
CA ALA A 116 9.02 -30.16 13.94
C ALA A 116 9.89 -30.34 15.20
N ALA A 117 10.35 -29.24 15.80
CA ALA A 117 11.13 -29.30 17.04
C ALA A 117 10.28 -29.79 18.25
N ARG A 118 8.99 -29.49 18.28
CA ARG A 118 8.08 -29.99 19.33
C ARG A 118 7.76 -31.46 19.13
N ASP A 119 7.55 -31.90 17.90
CA ASP A 119 7.28 -33.30 17.58
C ASP A 119 8.48 -34.18 17.95
N LEU A 120 9.70 -33.72 17.66
CA LEU A 120 10.93 -34.41 18.06
C LEU A 120 11.11 -34.47 19.58
N ALA A 121 10.86 -33.37 20.29
CA ALA A 121 10.94 -33.36 21.75
C ALA A 121 9.89 -34.29 22.39
N ALA A 122 8.68 -34.35 21.83
CA ALA A 122 7.63 -35.24 22.31
C ALA A 122 7.92 -36.72 22.01
N SER A 123 8.71 -37.04 20.98
CA SER A 123 9.14 -38.41 20.67
C SER A 123 10.34 -38.90 21.47
N ASP A 124 11.15 -38.00 22.03
CA ASP A 124 12.35 -38.33 22.83
C ASP A 124 12.01 -38.52 24.33
N ASP A 125 10.86 -37.98 24.77
CA ASP A 125 10.33 -38.12 26.14
C ASP A 125 9.46 -39.39 26.36
N GLY A 126 9.37 -40.30 25.37
CA GLY A 126 8.57 -41.55 25.42
C GLY A 126 9.41 -42.81 25.24
#